data_AF-A0A2N6C9D8-F1
#
_entry.id   AF-A0A2N6C9D8-F1
#
_cell.length_a   1.000
_cell.length_b   1.000
_cell.length_c   1.000
_cell.angle_alpha   90.00
_cell.angle_beta   90.00
_cell.angle_gamma   90.00
#
_symmetry.space_group_name_H-M   'P 1'
#
loop_
_entity.id
_entity.type
_entity.pdbx_description
1 polymer ?
#
loop_
_entity_poly.entity_id
_entity_poly.type
_entity_poly.pdbx_seq_one_letter_code
_entity_poly.pdbx_strand_id
1 'polypeptide(L)' 'MEGQCHFLEGNTNAKKRIEHLRKLLAQVNIEPDRLEMFNLSAAMGPRWAEICTEFTDRIKKMGPSPIWLAMRQGKRID' A
#
# COMPACT_ATOMS: atom_id res chain seq x y z
N MET A 1 -7.81 -11.74 -8.62
CA MET A 1 -7.04 -13.00 -8.63
C MET A 1 -6.21 -13.02 -9.90
N GLU A 2 -5.04 -13.66 -9.92
CA GLU A 2 -4.26 -13.78 -11.16
C GLU A 2 -5.12 -14.40 -12.27
N GLY A 3 -5.03 -13.86 -13.48
CA GLY A 3 -5.84 -14.29 -14.63
C GLY A 3 -7.30 -13.82 -14.65
N GLN A 4 -7.83 -13.24 -13.58
CA GLN A 4 -9.22 -12.72 -13.50
C GLN A 4 -9.32 -11.23 -13.87
N CYS A 5 -8.31 -10.67 -14.53
CA CYS A 5 -8.38 -9.28 -14.99
C CYS A 5 -9.33 -9.20 -16.18
N HIS A 6 -10.25 -8.24 -16.18
CA HIS A 6 -11.11 -7.97 -17.33
C HIS A 6 -10.29 -7.68 -18.61
N PHE A 7 -9.10 -7.10 -18.43
CA PHE A 7 -8.13 -6.79 -19.50
C PHE A 7 -6.93 -7.75 -19.49
N LEU A 8 -7.15 -9.00 -19.10
CA LEU A 8 -6.19 -10.12 -19.11
C LEU A 8 -5.01 -9.97 -18.14
N GLU A 9 -4.14 -8.98 -18.34
CA GLU A 9 -2.82 -8.91 -17.70
C GLU A 9 -2.63 -7.70 -16.76
N GLY A 10 -3.60 -6.78 -16.72
CA GLY A 10 -3.48 -5.53 -15.96
C GLY A 10 -3.13 -5.74 -14.48
N ASN A 11 -3.72 -6.76 -13.85
CA ASN A 11 -3.44 -7.09 -12.44
C ASN A 11 -2.03 -7.69 -12.23
N THR A 12 -1.54 -8.52 -13.14
CA THR A 12 -0.18 -9.10 -13.10
C THR A 12 0.86 -8.01 -13.27
N ASN A 13 0.62 -7.06 -14.18
CA ASN A 13 1.49 -5.90 -14.36
C ASN A 13 1.47 -4.98 -13.14
N ALA A 14 0.31 -4.76 -12.52
CA ALA A 14 0.21 -4.03 -11.26
C ALA A 14 0.98 -4.72 -10.12
N LYS A 15 0.86 -6.05 -9.98
CA LYS A 15 1.60 -6.84 -8.98
C LYS A 15 3.11 -6.66 -9.12
N LYS A 16 3.65 -6.80 -10.34
CA LYS A 16 5.08 -6.56 -10.63
C LYS A 16 5.53 -5.14 -10.21
N ARG A 17 4.70 -4.12 -10.49
CA ARG A 17 4.99 -2.73 -10.11
C ARG A 17 4.99 -2.54 -8.58
N ILE A 18 4.05 -3.15 -7.88
CA ILE A 18 3.96 -3.09 -6.41
C ILE A 18 5.17 -3.78 -5.76
N GLU A 19 5.56 -4.95 -6.25
CA GLU A 19 6.76 -5.66 -5.79
C GLU A 19 8.04 -4.83 -6.00
N HIS A 20 8.16 -4.19 -7.16
CA HIS A 20 9.27 -3.29 -7.43
C HIS A 20 9.26 -2.06 -6.50
N LEU A 21 8.09 -1.43 -6.33
CA LEU A 21 7.95 -0.24 -5.48
C LEU A 21 8.26 -0.54 -4.00
N ARG A 22 7.86 -1.71 -3.48
CA ARG A 22 8.23 -2.15 -2.12
C ARG A 22 9.75 -2.19 -1.92
N LYS A 23 10.52 -2.62 -2.93
CA LYS A 23 11.99 -2.59 -2.89
C LYS A 23 12.53 -1.16 -2.90
N LEU A 24 11.95 -0.28 -3.71
CA LEU A 24 12.35 1.13 -3.76
C LEU A 24 12.07 1.85 -2.44
N LEU A 25 10.92 1.58 -1.79
CA LEU A 25 10.60 2.13 -0.47
C LEU A 25 11.68 1.78 0.56
N ALA A 26 12.12 0.53 0.59
CA ALA A 26 13.21 0.10 1.48
C ALA A 26 14.51 0.86 1.21
N GLN A 27 14.86 1.10 -0.06
CA GLN A 27 16.08 1.83 -0.43
C GLN A 27 16.10 3.28 0.09
N VAL A 28 14.94 3.89 0.27
CA VAL A 28 14.80 5.25 0.80
C VAL A 28 14.37 5.28 2.27
N ASN A 29 14.56 4.17 2.99
CA ASN A 29 14.22 4.01 4.42
C ASN A 29 12.74 4.25 4.75
N ILE A 30 11.85 3.85 3.84
CA ILE A 30 10.41 3.78 4.09
C ILE A 30 10.02 2.31 4.23
N GLU A 31 9.24 2.00 5.25
CA GLU A 31 8.79 0.65 5.56
C GLU A 31 7.94 0.10 4.40
N PRO A 32 8.38 -0.99 3.73
CA PRO A 32 7.66 -1.54 2.56
C PRO A 32 6.22 -1.98 2.86
N ASP A 33 5.93 -2.29 4.12
CA ASP A 33 4.60 -2.73 4.58
C ASP A 33 3.55 -1.61 4.60
N ARG A 34 3.97 -0.37 4.33
CA ARG A 34 3.07 0.76 4.05
C ARG A 34 2.42 0.68 2.66
N LEU A 35 2.82 -0.27 1.82
CA LEU A 35 2.25 -0.52 0.49
C LEU A 35 1.86 -1.99 0.35
N GLU A 36 0.61 -2.26 0.00
CA GLU A 36 0.10 -3.60 -0.22
C GLU A 36 -0.91 -3.62 -1.37
N MET A 37 -0.96 -4.71 -2.12
CA MET A 37 -1.93 -4.91 -3.19
C MET A 37 -2.83 -6.10 -2.87
N PHE A 38 -4.13 -5.88 -2.95
CA PHE A 38 -5.13 -6.93 -2.77
C PHE A 38 -5.91 -7.16 -4.07
N ASN A 39 -6.28 -8.42 -4.29
CA ASN A 39 -7.05 -8.86 -5.43
C ASN A 39 -8.46 -9.23 -4.96
N LEU A 40 -9.48 -8.49 -5.43
CA LEU A 40 -10.88 -8.68 -5.04
C LEU A 40 -11.78 -8.72 -6.28
N SER A 41 -12.83 -9.54 -6.25
CA SER A 41 -13.91 -9.45 -7.23
C SER A 41 -14.99 -8.46 -6.76
N ALA A 42 -15.90 -8.06 -7.65
CA ALA A 42 -17.01 -7.17 -7.31
C ALA A 42 -17.95 -7.72 -6.23
N ALA A 43 -17.96 -9.05 -6.01
CA ALA A 43 -18.81 -9.70 -5.02
C ALA A 43 -18.16 -9.80 -3.62
N MET A 44 -16.90 -9.40 -3.45
CA MET A 44 -16.14 -9.58 -2.21
C MET A 44 -16.28 -8.41 -1.22
N GLY A 45 -17.49 -7.90 -1.04
CA GLY A 45 -17.78 -6.76 -0.16
C GLY A 45 -17.31 -6.96 1.30
N PRO A 46 -17.67 -8.06 1.98
CA PRO A 46 -17.22 -8.33 3.34
C PRO A 46 -15.69 -8.42 3.47
N ARG A 47 -15.04 -9.11 2.53
CA ARG A 47 -13.57 -9.25 2.53
C ARG A 47 -12.86 -7.91 2.31
N TRP A 48 -13.44 -7.01 1.51
CA TRP A 48 -12.94 -5.65 1.37
C TRP A 48 -12.93 -4.90 2.71
N ALA A 49 -14.02 -4.96 3.47
CA ALA A 49 -14.12 -4.31 4.77
C ALA A 49 -13.09 -4.84 5.78
N GLU A 50 -12.87 -6.16 5.80
CA GLU A 50 -11.82 -6.80 6.61
C GLU A 50 -10.44 -6.29 6.23
N ILE A 51 -10.10 -6.29 4.94
CA ILE A 51 -8.79 -5.81 4.44
C ILE A 51 -8.57 -4.34 4.82
N CYS A 52 -9.58 -3.49 4.66
CA CYS A 52 -9.49 -2.08 5.06
C CYS A 52 -9.19 -1.94 6.56
N THR A 53 -9.83 -2.75 7.40
CA THR A 53 -9.64 -2.75 8.85
C THR A 53 -8.22 -3.23 9.20
N GLU A 54 -7.83 -4.41 8.70
CA GLU A 54 -6.51 -5.02 8.93
C GLU A 54 -5.37 -4.10 8.48
N PHE A 55 -5.49 -3.50 7.29
CA PHE A 55 -4.46 -2.61 6.74
C PHE A 55 -4.40 -1.30 7.52
N THR A 56 -5.56 -0.74 7.90
CA THR A 56 -5.62 0.47 8.74
C THR A 56 -4.92 0.25 10.07
N ASP A 57 -5.18 -0.88 10.74
CA ASP A 57 -4.55 -1.20 12.02
C ASP A 57 -3.04 -1.41 11.89
N ARG A 58 -2.58 -2.02 10.78
CA ARG A 58 -1.16 -2.13 10.44
C ARG A 58 -0.50 -0.76 10.31
N ILE A 59 -1.12 0.16 9.55
CA ILE A 59 -0.60 1.53 9.39
C ILE A 59 -0.56 2.26 10.72
N LYS A 60 -1.62 2.16 11.54
CA LYS A 60 -1.66 2.78 12.88
C LYS A 60 -0.53 2.28 13.79
N LYS A 61 -0.27 0.97 13.79
CA LYS A 61 0.83 0.36 14.57
C LYS A 61 2.21 0.85 14.13
N MET A 62 2.41 1.11 12.83
CA MET A 62 3.66 1.68 12.29
C MET A 62 3.80 3.19 12.54
N GLY A 63 2.76 3.88 13.01
CA GLY A 63 2.79 5.32 13.27
C GLY A 63 2.92 6.17 12.00
N PRO A 64 3.12 7.50 12.17
CA PRO A 64 3.23 8.45 11.06
C PRO A 64 4.37 8.09 10.10
N SER A 65 4.16 8.34 8.80
CA SER A 65 5.20 8.13 7.80
C SER A 65 6.40 9.07 8.02
N PRO A 66 7.64 8.62 7.78
CA PRO A 66 8.82 9.47 7.78
C PRO A 66 8.69 10.71 6.88
N ILE A 67 8.01 10.58 5.73
CA ILE A 67 7.74 11.71 4.81
C ILE A 67 6.88 12.76 5.51
N TRP A 68 5.82 12.34 6.18
CA TRP A 68 4.91 13.25 6.87
C TRP A 68 5.62 14.00 8.01
N LEU A 69 6.48 13.30 8.76
CA LEU A 69 7.31 13.90 9.79
C LEU A 69 8.27 14.95 9.22
N ALA A 70 8.98 14.62 8.14
CA ALA A 70 9.90 15.54 7.47
C ALA A 70 9.18 16.80 6.96
N MET A 71 8.02 16.64 6.32
CA MET A 71 7.21 17.75 5.82
C MET A 71 6.68 18.67 6.94
N ARG A 72 6.47 18.15 8.15
CA ARG A 72 6.04 18.95 9.31
C ARG A 72 7.20 19.65 10.02
N GLN A 73 8.38 19.05 10.03
CA GLN A 73 9.59 19.71 10.55
C GLN A 73 9.96 20.91 9.67
N GLY A 74 9.88 20.78 8.34
CA GLY A 74 10.14 21.88 7.41
C GLY A 74 9.11 23.03 7.47
N LYS A 75 7.95 22.83 8.10
CA LYS A 75 6.94 23.87 8.34
C LYS A 75 7.08 24.59 9.68
N ARG A 76 7.98 24.15 10.56
CA ARG A 76 8.36 24.85 11.80
C ARG A 76 9.50 25.83 11.48
N ILE A 77 9.17 26.89 10.76
CA ILE A 77 10.01 28.08 10.68
C ILE A 77 9.09 29.25 10.99
N ASP A 78 8.90 29.43 12.28
CA ASP A 78 8.53 30.67 12.94
C ASP A 78 9.72 31.08 13.83
#